data_AF-A0A7X2LMY8-F1
#
_entry.id   AF-A0A7X2LMY8-F1
#
_cell.length_a   1.000
_cell.length_b   1.000
_cell.length_c   1.000
_cell.angle_alpha   90.00
_cell.angle_beta   90.00
_cell.angle_gamma   90.00
#
_symmetry.space_group_name_H-M   'P 1'
#
loop_
_entity.id
_entity.type
_entity.pdbx_description
1 polymer ?
#
loop_
_entity_poly.entity_id
_entity_poly.type
_entity_poly.pdbx_seq_one_letter_code
_entity_poly.pdbx_strand_id
1 'polypeptide(L)' 'MNQVANTVIDRLGGTNAVARICECKPPSVAEWRTNGIPKAREQFLRLKHPEAFEGLDELVEQQ' A
#
# COMPACT_ATOMS: atom_id res chain seq x y z
N MET A 1 8.96 10.11 0.01
CA MET A 1 7.52 9.76 -0.07
C MET A 1 7.43 8.57 -1.01
N ASN A 2 6.92 7.43 -0.55
CA ASN A 2 6.93 6.22 -1.35
C ASN A 2 5.73 6.24 -2.31
N GLN A 3 5.95 6.50 -3.60
CA GLN A 3 4.87 6.70 -4.57
C GLN A 3 3.97 5.46 -4.70
N VAL A 4 4.58 4.28 -4.80
CA VAL A 4 3.84 3.00 -4.90
C VAL A 4 2.94 2.80 -3.68
N ALA A 5 3.46 3.01 -2.46
CA ALA A 5 2.67 2.89 -1.24
C ALA A 5 1.50 3.88 -1.21
N ASN A 6 1.72 5.15 -1.59
CA ASN A 6 0.64 6.13 -1.63
C ASN A 6 -0.45 5.72 -2.62
N THR A 7 -0.07 5.35 -3.85
CA THR A 7 -1.03 4.93 -4.87
C THR A 7 -1.83 3.71 -4.44
N VAL A 8 -1.19 2.68 -3.90
CA VAL A 8 -1.88 1.49 -3.38
C VAL A 8 -2.84 1.87 -2.26
N ILE A 9 -2.40 2.66 -1.28
CA ILE A 9 -3.24 3.00 -0.14
C ILE A 9 -4.43 3.85 -0.57
N ASP A 10 -4.25 4.78 -1.51
CA ASP A 10 -5.32 5.64 -2.01
C ASP A 10 -6.34 4.83 -2.85
N ARG A 11 -5.88 3.91 -3.70
CA ARG A 11 -6.76 2.97 -4.44
C ARG A 11 -7.60 2.09 -3.52
N LEU A 12 -7.06 1.74 -2.36
CA LEU A 12 -7.76 0.95 -1.33
C LEU A 12 -8.64 1.78 -0.39
N GLY A 13 -8.85 3.07 -0.68
CA GLY A 13 -9.74 3.95 0.10
C GLY A 13 -9.05 4.70 1.25
N GLY A 14 -7.72 4.82 1.21
CA GLY A 14 -6.94 5.64 2.13
C GLY A 14 -6.51 4.93 3.42
N THR A 15 -5.84 5.70 4.30
CA THR A 15 -5.18 5.20 5.53
C THR A 15 -6.09 4.35 6.41
N ASN A 16 -7.29 4.84 6.69
CA ASN A 16 -8.22 4.19 7.62
C ASN A 16 -8.80 2.90 7.03
N ALA A 17 -9.06 2.88 5.72
CA ALA A 17 -9.55 1.69 5.04
C ALA A 17 -8.49 0.58 5.05
N VAL A 18 -7.25 0.90 4.68
CA VAL A 18 -6.14 -0.06 4.70
C VAL A 18 -5.81 -0.52 6.13
N ALA A 19 -5.89 0.36 7.12
CA ALA A 19 -5.69 -0.02 8.52
C ALA A 19 -6.73 -1.05 8.98
N ARG A 20 -7.99 -0.91 8.55
CA ARG A 20 -9.05 -1.91 8.79
C ARG A 20 -8.79 -3.22 8.03
N ILE A 21 -8.37 -3.15 6.75
CA ILE A 21 -8.06 -4.33 5.92
C ILE A 21 -6.92 -5.16 6.54
N CYS A 22 -5.90 -4.48 7.07
CA CYS A 22 -4.70 -5.10 7.64
C CYS A 22 -4.78 -5.33 9.16
N GLU A 23 -5.89 -4.96 9.81
CA GLU A 23 -6.08 -5.04 11.25
C GLU A 23 -4.91 -4.42 12.04
N CYS A 24 -4.52 -3.20 11.65
CA CYS A 24 -3.47 -2.43 12.31
C CYS A 24 -3.94 -1.02 12.64
N LYS A 25 -3.09 -0.26 13.35
CA LYS A 25 -3.43 1.12 13.74
C LYS A 25 -3.26 2.06 12.53
N PRO A 26 -4.16 3.04 12.30
CA PRO A 26 -4.01 4.01 11.21
C PRO A 26 -2.64 4.72 11.14
N PRO A 27 -1.97 5.07 12.27
CA PRO A 27 -0.61 5.61 12.22
C PRO A 27 0.43 4.69 11.56
N SER A 28 0.29 3.37 11.66
CA SER A 28 1.18 2.43 10.96
C SER A 28 1.05 2.60 9.45
N VAL A 29 -0.17 2.73 8.93
CA VAL A 29 -0.42 2.93 7.49
C VAL A 29 0.04 4.33 7.03
N ALA A 30 -0.08 5.35 7.89
CA ALA A 30 0.46 6.67 7.61
C ALA A 30 1.99 6.62 7.44
N GLU A 31 2.68 5.84 8.27
CA GLU A 31 4.13 5.62 8.14
C GLU A 31 4.51 4.91 6.83
N TRP A 32 3.69 3.97 6.36
CA TRP A 32 3.94 3.25 5.10
C TRP A 32 3.97 4.18 3.88
N ARG A 33 3.26 5.31 3.92
CA ARG A 33 3.33 6.32 2.84
C ARG A 33 4.71 6.95 2.70
N THR A 34 5.51 6.92 3.75
CA THR A 34 6.87 7.44 3.75
C THR A 34 7.88 6.32 3.55
N ASN A 35 7.72 5.23 4.28
CA ASN A 35 8.72 4.15 4.40
C ASN A 35 8.47 2.97 3.45
N GLY A 36 7.31 2.93 2.79
CA GLY A 36 6.85 1.80 1.99
C GLY A 36 5.96 0.84 2.78
N ILE A 37 5.18 0.03 2.05
CA ILE A 37 4.34 -1.01 2.66
C ILE A 37 5.28 -2.17 3.09
N PRO A 38 5.21 -2.63 4.35
CA PRO A 38 6.00 -3.77 4.80
C PRO A 38 5.75 -5.01 3.92
N LYS A 39 6.81 -5.75 3.57
CA LYS A 39 6.72 -6.82 2.56
C LYS A 39 5.62 -7.85 2.81
N ALA A 40 5.43 -8.26 4.07
CA ALA A 40 4.35 -9.19 4.43
C ALA A 40 2.95 -8.60 4.21
N ARG A 41 2.77 -7.29 4.46
CA ARG A 41 1.51 -6.58 4.20
C ARG A 41 1.29 -6.38 2.71
N GLU A 42 2.33 -6.08 1.95
CA GLU A 42 2.26 -6.01 0.48
C GLU A 42 1.85 -7.35 -0.13
N GLN A 43 2.47 -8.46 0.27
CA GLN A 43 2.10 -9.80 -0.22
C GLN A 43 0.62 -10.12 0.04
N PHE A 44 0.15 -9.82 1.25
CA PHE A 44 -1.26 -9.97 1.61
C PHE A 44 -2.17 -9.10 0.75
N LEU A 45 -1.83 -7.81 0.58
CA LEU A 45 -2.62 -6.87 -0.22
C LEU A 45 -2.63 -7.25 -1.71
N ARG A 46 -1.51 -7.71 -2.27
CA ARG A 46 -1.44 -8.20 -3.66
C ARG A 46 -2.32 -9.43 -3.90
N LEU A 47 -2.41 -10.32 -2.90
CA LEU A 47 -3.28 -11.50 -2.99
C LEU A 47 -4.77 -11.14 -2.88
N LYS A 48 -5.11 -10.19 -2.00
CA LYS A 48 -6.50 -9.82 -1.69
C LYS A 48 -7.07 -8.76 -2.64
N HIS A 49 -6.22 -7.86 -3.12
CA HIS A 49 -6.56 -6.67 -3.92
C HIS A 49 -5.56 -6.48 -5.08
N PRO A 50 -5.46 -7.44 -6.01
CA PRO A 50 -4.53 -7.33 -7.13
C PRO A 50 -4.74 -6.05 -7.97
N GLU A 51 -5.98 -5.59 -8.10
CA GLU A 51 -6.38 -4.39 -8.83
C GLU A 51 -5.70 -3.12 -8.29
N ALA A 52 -5.41 -3.08 -6.99
CA ALA A 52 -4.75 -1.93 -6.37
C ALA A 52 -3.29 -1.79 -6.85
N PHE A 53 -2.69 -2.84 -7.41
CA PHE A 53 -1.30 -2.86 -7.88
C PHE A 53 -1.15 -2.78 -9.40
N GLU A 54 -2.24 -2.75 -10.17
CA GLU A 54 -2.18 -2.69 -11.63
C GLU A 54 -1.42 -1.46 -12.13
N GLY A 55 -0.48 -1.68 -13.07
CA GLY A 55 0.37 -0.64 -13.65
C GLY A 55 1.41 -0.04 -12.71
N LEU A 56 1.60 -0.60 -11.50
CA LEU A 56 2.62 -0.10 -10.56
C LEU A 56 3.98 -0.75 -10.72
N ASP A 57 4.08 -1.89 -11.41
CA ASP A 57 5.37 -2.55 -11.65
C ASP A 57 6.27 -1.69 -12.58
N GLU A 58 5.69 -0.85 -13.44
CA GLU A 58 6.40 0.14 -14.29
C GLU A 58 7.00 1.32 -13.49
N LEU A 59 6.46 1.61 -12.29
CA LEU A 59 6.94 2.69 -11.42
C LEU A 59 8.09 2.25 -10.49
N VAL A 60 8.34 0.94 -10.40
CA VAL A 60 9.45 0.37 -9.62
C VAL A 60 10.75 0.38 -10.43
N GLU A 61 10.67 0.25 -11.76
CA GLU A 61 11.86 0.25 -12.63
C GLU A 61 12.50 1.63 -12.83
N GLN A 62 11.82 2.70 -12.43
CA GLN A 62 12.30 4.08 -12.58
C GLN A 62 12.86 4.71 -11.29
N GLN A 63 13.04 3.92 -10.22
CA GLN A 63 13.56 4.36 -8.91
C GLN A 63 14.87 3.68 -8.52
#